data_AF-A0A1B1Z1M6-F1
#
_entry.id   AF-A0A1B1Z1M6-F1
#
_cell.length_a   1.000
_cell.length_b   1.000
_cell.length_c   1.000
_cell.angle_alpha   90.00
_cell.angle_beta   90.00
_cell.angle_gamma   90.00
#
_symmetry.space_group_name_H-M   'P 1'
#
loop_
_entity.id
_entity.type
_entity.pdbx_description
1 polymer ?
#
loop_
_entity_poly.entity_id
_entity_poly.type
_entity_poly.pdbx_seq_one_letter_code
_entity_poly.pdbx_strand_id
1 'polypeptide(L)'
;MAHLLVYLYKIKPEAKEKFLEISAKTNKKFQEYGGVTEQIFKLSPSSKNYGISLIPEKLDVKEDEELWIGLLHFQSEEHVRITMEDFDSDKEVNELLNEFVAHVAPLDHILFGEFVSEHTTIKR
;
A
#
# COMPACT_ATOMS: atom_id res chain seq x y z
N MET A 1 -12.29 -5.52 -15.39
CA MET A 1 -12.05 -6.47 -14.30
C MET A 1 -11.70 -5.66 -13.06
N ALA A 2 -11.85 -6.17 -11.84
CA ALA A 2 -11.38 -5.42 -10.67
C ALA A 2 -9.85 -5.33 -10.71
N HIS A 3 -9.29 -4.15 -10.42
CA HIS A 3 -7.85 -3.93 -10.29
C HIS A 3 -7.50 -3.76 -8.81
N LEU A 4 -6.29 -4.16 -8.46
CA LEU A 4 -5.76 -4.05 -7.12
C LEU A 4 -4.33 -3.54 -7.20
N LEU A 5 -4.08 -2.39 -6.58
CA LEU A 5 -2.72 -1.92 -6.33
C LEU A 5 -2.30 -2.41 -4.94
N VAL A 6 -1.10 -3.00 -4.89
CA VAL A 6 -0.51 -3.55 -3.66
C VAL A 6 0.79 -2.83 -3.39
N TYR A 7 0.90 -2.29 -2.19
CA TYR A 7 2.13 -1.70 -1.67
C TYR A 7 2.61 -2.51 -0.48
N LEU A 8 3.89 -2.85 -0.43
CA LEU A 8 4.53 -3.42 0.74
C LEU A 8 5.56 -2.43 1.26
N TYR A 9 5.48 -2.10 2.55
CA TYR A 9 6.31 -1.11 3.19
C TYR A 9 7.18 -1.77 4.26
N LYS A 10 8.50 -1.62 4.14
CA LYS A 10 9.46 -1.97 5.19
C LYS A 10 9.82 -0.71 5.97
N ILE A 11 9.28 -0.55 7.17
CA ILE A 11 9.48 0.66 7.99
C ILE A 11 10.13 0.33 9.33
N LYS A 12 10.78 1.31 9.94
CA LYS A 12 11.24 1.17 11.33
C LYS A 12 10.08 1.25 12.32
N PRO A 13 10.07 0.49 13.43
CA PRO A 13 9.02 0.56 14.44
C PRO A 13 8.71 1.98 14.94
N GLU A 14 9.74 2.82 15.12
CA GLU A 14 9.63 4.22 15.55
C GLU A 14 8.94 5.12 14.51
N ALA A 15 8.94 4.74 13.24
CA ALA A 15 8.28 5.49 12.16
C ALA A 15 6.77 5.18 12.05
N LYS A 16 6.26 4.20 12.80
CA LYS A 16 4.87 3.70 12.70
C LYS A 16 3.83 4.80 12.80
N GLU A 17 3.93 5.68 13.79
CA GLU A 17 2.92 6.72 13.99
C GLU A 17 2.89 7.68 12.81
N LYS A 18 4.06 8.04 12.29
CA LYS A 18 4.17 8.90 11.11
C LYS A 18 3.65 8.23 9.84
N PHE A 19 3.97 6.96 9.66
CA PHE A 19 3.44 6.14 8.58
C PHE A 19 1.91 6.14 8.56
N LEU A 20 1.27 5.88 9.72
CA LEU A 20 -0.19 5.86 9.83
C LEU A 20 -0.81 7.25 9.61
N GLU A 21 -0.16 8.31 10.09
CA GLU A 21 -0.59 9.69 9.86
C GLU A 21 -0.61 10.03 8.36
N ILE A 22 0.50 9.76 7.66
CA ILE A 22 0.61 10.00 6.22
C ILE A 22 -0.38 9.13 5.45
N SER A 23 -0.47 7.84 5.77
CA SER A 23 -1.40 6.90 5.13
C SER A 23 -2.86 7.33 5.29
N ALA A 24 -3.22 7.96 6.42
CA ALA A 24 -4.56 8.49 6.62
C ALA A 24 -4.83 9.73 5.74
N LYS A 25 -3.83 10.60 5.55
CA LYS A 25 -3.94 11.79 4.69
C LYS A 25 -4.01 11.40 3.21
N THR A 26 -3.16 10.48 2.75
CA THR A 26 -3.20 9.97 1.37
C THR A 26 -4.50 9.22 1.09
N ASN A 27 -5.01 8.46 2.05
CA ASN A 27 -6.33 7.84 1.97
C ASN A 27 -7.46 8.82 1.70
N LYS A 28 -7.45 9.96 2.41
CA LYS A 28 -8.44 11.02 2.21
C LYS A 28 -8.36 11.57 0.78
N LYS A 29 -7.15 11.74 0.24
CA LYS A 29 -6.93 12.16 -1.16
C LYS A 29 -7.49 11.15 -2.16
N PHE A 30 -7.23 9.86 -1.97
CA PHE A 30 -7.84 8.83 -2.82
C PHE A 30 -9.36 8.91 -2.85
N GLN A 31 -10.00 9.15 -1.70
CA GLN A 31 -11.46 9.32 -1.62
C GLN A 31 -11.95 10.59 -2.32
N GLU A 32 -11.21 11.69 -2.26
CA GLU A 32 -11.53 12.95 -2.97
C GLU A 32 -11.55 12.75 -4.49
N TYR A 33 -10.69 11.88 -5.02
CA TYR A 33 -10.62 11.54 -6.45
C TYR A 33 -11.55 10.38 -6.86
N GLY A 34 -12.51 10.01 -6.02
CA GLY A 34 -13.45 8.91 -6.29
C GLY A 34 -12.87 7.50 -6.16
N GLY A 35 -11.60 7.40 -5.73
CA GLY A 35 -10.93 6.14 -5.44
C GLY A 35 -11.47 5.45 -4.19
N VAL A 36 -11.18 4.16 -4.06
CA VAL A 36 -11.55 3.36 -2.89
C VAL A 36 -10.53 3.58 -1.77
N THR A 37 -10.99 3.59 -0.52
CA THR A 37 -10.14 3.61 0.68
C THR A 37 -9.05 2.54 0.60
N GLU A 38 -7.79 2.94 0.75
CA GLU A 38 -6.66 2.04 0.98
C GLU A 38 -6.83 1.32 2.31
N GLN A 39 -6.71 0.00 2.27
CA GLN A 39 -6.68 -0.83 3.47
C GLN A 39 -5.23 -1.10 3.86
N ILE A 40 -4.84 -0.60 5.02
CA ILE A 40 -3.51 -0.80 5.60
C ILE A 40 -3.54 -1.93 6.64
N PHE A 41 -2.63 -2.90 6.51
CA PHE A 41 -2.44 -3.97 7.49
C PHE A 41 -0.97 -4.07 7.91
N LYS A 42 -0.76 -4.40 9.18
CA LYS A 42 0.54 -4.82 9.70
C LYS A 42 0.66 -6.34 9.59
N LEU A 43 1.83 -6.83 9.19
CA LEU A 43 2.10 -8.26 9.27
C LEU A 43 1.99 -8.75 10.73
N SER A 44 1.27 -9.85 10.92
CA SER A 44 1.16 -10.49 12.24
C SER A 44 2.52 -11.04 12.71
N PRO A 45 2.86 -10.96 14.00
CA PRO A 45 4.05 -11.62 14.55
C PRO A 45 3.94 -13.16 14.56
N SER A 46 2.83 -13.73 14.08
CA SER A 46 2.64 -15.17 14.03
C SER A 46 3.58 -15.82 13.00
N SER A 47 4.34 -16.83 13.44
CA SER A 47 5.20 -17.66 12.58
C SER A 47 4.45 -18.76 11.82
N LYS A 48 3.12 -18.70 11.75
CA LYS A 48 2.32 -19.71 11.05
C LYS A 48 2.58 -19.62 9.55
N ASN A 49 3.27 -20.62 9.01
CA ASN A 49 3.66 -20.66 7.62
C ASN A 49 2.85 -21.67 6.78
N TYR A 50 1.98 -22.48 7.40
CA TYR A 50 1.14 -23.48 6.73
C TYR A 50 1.89 -24.39 5.71
N GLY A 51 3.18 -24.63 5.92
CA GLY A 51 4.03 -25.42 5.01
C GLY A 51 4.51 -24.67 3.75
N ILE A 52 4.31 -23.36 3.67
CA ILE A 52 4.78 -22.47 2.58
C ILE A 52 5.79 -21.45 3.11
N SER A 53 6.50 -20.74 2.22
CA SER A 53 7.44 -19.68 2.61
C SER A 53 6.72 -18.45 3.18
N LEU A 54 7.36 -17.79 4.15
CA LEU A 54 6.83 -16.55 4.72
C LEU A 54 7.28 -15.34 3.88
N ILE A 55 6.40 -14.34 3.76
CA ILE A 55 6.70 -13.11 3.00
C ILE A 55 7.96 -12.40 3.52
N PRO A 56 8.16 -12.18 4.85
CA PRO A 56 9.38 -11.55 5.37
C PRO A 56 10.69 -12.22 4.92
N GLU A 57 10.70 -13.55 4.82
CA GLU A 57 11.88 -14.33 4.41
C GLU A 57 12.25 -14.07 2.95
N LYS A 58 11.28 -13.70 2.12
CA LYS A 58 11.49 -13.43 0.68
C LYS A 58 11.80 -11.97 0.39
N LEU A 59 11.44 -11.07 1.29
CA LEU A 59 11.62 -9.63 1.13
C LEU A 59 12.80 -9.06 1.93
N ASP A 60 13.56 -9.93 2.57
CA ASP A 60 14.72 -9.59 3.41
C ASP A 60 14.36 -8.48 4.41
N VAL A 61 13.27 -8.72 5.16
CA VAL A 61 12.82 -7.80 6.23
C VAL A 61 13.76 -7.98 7.41
N LYS A 62 14.41 -6.90 7.83
CA LYS A 62 15.38 -6.93 8.94
C LYS A 62 14.67 -7.08 10.29
N GLU A 63 15.40 -7.53 11.30
CA GLU A 63 14.87 -7.68 12.67
C GLU A 63 14.38 -6.35 13.28
N ASP A 64 14.95 -5.23 12.83
CA ASP A 64 14.59 -3.88 13.25
C ASP A 64 13.61 -3.19 12.28
N GLU A 65 12.94 -3.96 11.42
CA GLU A 65 11.94 -3.50 10.47
C GLU A 65 10.57 -4.16 10.74
N GLU A 66 9.51 -3.44 10.42
CA GLU A 66 8.15 -3.94 10.36
C GLU A 66 7.68 -3.99 8.91
N LEU A 67 6.97 -5.06 8.54
CA LEU A 67 6.31 -5.18 7.25
C LEU A 67 4.84 -4.76 7.34
N TRP A 68 4.46 -3.84 6.46
CA TRP A 68 3.08 -3.38 6.29
C TRP A 68 2.64 -3.57 4.85
N ILE A 69 1.33 -3.73 4.63
CA ILE A 69 0.73 -3.85 3.30
C ILE A 69 -0.40 -2.83 3.14
N GLY A 70 -0.40 -2.12 2.02
CA GLY A 70 -1.48 -1.27 1.56
C GLY A 70 -2.18 -1.87 0.34
N LEU A 71 -3.51 -1.90 0.37
CA LEU A 71 -4.35 -2.47 -0.68
C LEU A 71 -5.34 -1.43 -1.17
N LEU A 72 -5.28 -1.08 -2.46
CA LEU A 72 -6.21 -0.15 -3.11
C LEU A 72 -6.98 -0.90 -4.18
N HIS A 73 -8.31 -0.87 -4.07
CA HIS A 73 -9.19 -1.57 -4.99
C HIS A 73 -9.77 -0.61 -6.02
N PHE A 74 -9.83 -1.03 -7.27
CA PHE A 74 -10.37 -0.24 -8.36
C PHE A 74 -11.34 -1.09 -9.17
N GLN A 75 -12.31 -0.41 -9.79
CA GLN A 75 -13.39 -1.06 -10.52
C GLN A 75 -12.96 -1.51 -11.94
N SER A 76 -11.96 -0.83 -12.49
CA SER A 76 -11.43 -1.05 -13.84
C SER A 76 -10.04 -0.41 -13.99
N GLU A 77 -9.32 -0.78 -15.04
CA GLU A 77 -8.08 -0.15 -15.47
C GLU A 77 -8.25 1.36 -15.70
N GLU A 78 -9.37 1.75 -16.33
CA GLU A 78 -9.69 3.15 -16.56
C GLU A 78 -9.86 3.92 -15.24
N HIS A 79 -10.47 3.30 -14.23
CA HIS A 79 -10.60 3.91 -12.90
C HIS A 79 -9.22 4.05 -12.24
N VAL A 80 -8.32 3.05 -12.35
CA VAL A 80 -6.93 3.18 -11.90
C VAL A 80 -6.27 4.38 -12.57
N ARG A 81 -6.32 4.44 -13.90
CA ARG A 81 -5.64 5.48 -14.68
C ARG A 81 -6.09 6.88 -14.27
N ILE A 82 -7.41 7.13 -14.23
CA ILE A 82 -7.95 8.45 -13.91
C ILE A 82 -7.59 8.85 -12.47
N THR A 83 -7.81 7.96 -11.50
CA THR A 83 -7.54 8.28 -10.09
C THR A 83 -6.05 8.49 -9.83
N MET A 84 -5.16 7.69 -10.44
CA MET A 84 -3.72 7.84 -10.25
C MET A 84 -3.16 9.06 -10.97
N GLU A 85 -3.66 9.41 -12.16
CA GLU A 85 -3.28 10.66 -12.85
C GLU A 85 -3.60 11.89 -12.00
N ASP A 86 -4.79 11.95 -11.40
CA ASP A 86 -5.17 13.03 -10.49
C ASP A 86 -4.30 13.03 -9.23
N PHE A 87 -4.10 11.86 -8.61
CA PHE A 87 -3.30 11.70 -7.38
C PHE A 87 -1.83 12.13 -7.57
N ASP A 88 -1.19 11.70 -8.65
CA ASP A 88 0.22 12.01 -8.95
C ASP A 88 0.42 13.50 -9.27
N SER A 89 -0.62 14.16 -9.80
CA SER A 89 -0.59 15.60 -10.12
C SER A 89 -0.86 16.50 -8.91
N ASP A 90 -1.37 15.97 -7.79
CA ASP A 90 -1.66 16.74 -6.58
C ASP A 90 -0.37 17.13 -5.85
N LYS A 91 -0.21 18.44 -5.61
CA LYS A 91 0.93 18.98 -4.87
C LYS A 91 0.96 18.50 -3.42
N GLU A 92 -0.19 18.40 -2.77
CA GLU A 92 -0.26 17.94 -1.38
C GLU A 92 0.16 16.47 -1.27
N VAL A 93 -0.21 15.64 -2.25
CA VAL A 93 0.25 14.25 -2.32
C VAL A 93 1.76 14.18 -2.50
N ASN A 94 2.32 15.00 -3.39
CA ASN A 94 3.77 15.07 -3.59
C ASN A 94 4.51 15.53 -2.32
N GLU A 95 3.95 16.45 -1.54
CA GLU A 95 4.48 16.85 -0.24
C GLU A 95 4.44 15.70 0.78
N LEU A 96 3.33 14.95 0.82
CA LEU A 96 3.19 13.76 1.67
C LEU A 96 4.19 12.66 1.29
N LEU A 97 4.47 12.46 0.00
CA LEU A 97 5.50 11.52 -0.46
C LEU A 97 6.90 11.96 0.01
N ASN A 98 7.22 13.25 -0.10
CA ASN A 98 8.49 13.78 0.41
C ASN A 98 8.60 13.60 1.93
N GLU A 99 7.51 13.85 2.66
CA GLU A 99 7.44 13.64 4.11
C GLU A 99 7.63 12.15 4.47
N PHE A 100 7.03 11.24 3.69
CA PHE A 100 7.19 9.80 3.85
C PHE A 100 8.65 9.40 3.67
N VAL A 101 9.30 9.86 2.60
CA VAL A 101 10.70 9.52 2.32
C VAL A 101 11.64 10.08 3.38
N ALA A 102 11.36 11.28 3.90
CA ALA A 102 12.18 11.93 4.92
C ALA A 102 12.05 11.30 6.32
N HIS A 103 10.87 10.78 6.67
CA HIS A 103 10.55 10.43 8.06
C HIS A 103 10.06 9.01 8.28
N VAL A 104 9.74 8.26 7.23
CA VAL A 104 9.18 6.91 7.34
C VAL A 104 10.12 5.87 6.77
N ALA A 105 10.35 5.91 5.46
CA ALA A 105 11.21 4.96 4.77
C ALA A 105 11.62 5.48 3.39
N PRO A 106 12.85 5.18 2.93
CA PRO A 106 13.26 5.48 1.56
C PRO A 106 12.45 4.67 0.52
N LEU A 107 12.44 5.12 -0.73
CA LEU A 107 11.61 4.51 -1.78
C LEU A 107 11.97 3.06 -2.10
N ASP A 108 13.23 2.65 -1.92
CA ASP A 108 13.69 1.27 -2.12
C ASP A 108 13.20 0.30 -1.03
N HIS A 109 12.57 0.81 0.03
CA HIS A 109 11.86 0.04 1.04
C HIS A 109 10.36 -0.11 0.76
N ILE A 110 9.90 0.41 -0.39
CA ILE A 110 8.53 0.28 -0.88
C ILE A 110 8.54 -0.64 -2.09
N LEU A 111 7.74 -1.71 -2.03
CA LEU A 111 7.51 -2.59 -3.18
C LEU A 111 6.09 -2.35 -3.67
N PHE A 112 5.94 -2.29 -5.00
CA PHE A 112 4.66 -2.05 -5.64
C PHE A 112 4.34 -3.17 -6.63
N GLY A 113 3.06 -3.52 -6.73
CA GLY A 113 2.55 -4.39 -7.78
C GLY A 113 1.11 -4.06 -8.12
N GLU A 114 0.77 -4.16 -9.40
CA GLU A 114 -0.60 -4.09 -9.90
C GLU A 114 -1.10 -5.50 -10.23
N PHE A 115 -2.34 -5.78 -9.83
CA PHE A 115 -3.00 -7.07 -10.00
C PHE A 115 -4.39 -6.88 -10.60
N VAL A 116 -4.79 -7.83 -11.43
CA VAL A 116 -6.12 -7.86 -12.05
C VAL A 116 -6.86 -9.13 -11.60
N SER A 117 -8.14 -9.00 -11.28
CA SER A 117 -8.98 -10.15 -10.93
C SER A 117 -9.35 -10.96 -12.17
N GLU A 118 -8.80 -12.18 -12.26
CA GLU A 118 -9.14 -13.17 -13.29
C GLU A 118 -10.45 -13.93 -13.01
N HIS A 119 -10.94 -13.89 -11.77
CA HIS A 119 -12.22 -14.50 -11.43
C HIS A 119 -13.37 -13.51 -11.67
N THR A 120 -14.27 -13.83 -12.60
CA THR A 120 -15.63 -13.26 -12.60
C THR A 120 -16.34 -13.79 -11.37
N THR A 121 -16.66 -12.91 -10.42
CA THR A 121 -17.50 -13.25 -9.27
C THR A 121 -18.82 -13.81 -9.79
N ILE A 122 -19.03 -15.13 -9.67
CA ILE A 122 -20.37 -15.72 -9.79
C ILE A 122 -21.14 -15.15 -8.61
N LYS A 123 -22.03 -14.18 -8.87
CA LYS A 123 -22.99 -13.72 -7.87
C LYS A 123 -23.78 -14.95 -7.42
N ARG A 124 -23.63 -15.34 -6.16
CA ARG A 124 -24.56 -16.24 -5.48
C ARG A 124 -25.87 -15.52 -5.23
#